data_AF-A0A6L7F0N5-F1
#
_entry.id   AF-A0A6L7F0N5-F1
#
_cell.length_a   1.000
_cell.length_b   1.000
_cell.length_c   1.000
_cell.angle_alpha   90.00
_cell.angle_beta   90.00
_cell.angle_gamma   90.00
#
_symmetry.space_group_name_H-M   'P 1'
#
loop_
_entity.id
_entity.type
_entity.pdbx_description
1 polymer ?
#
loop_
_entity_poly.entity_id
_entity_poly.type
_entity_poly.pdbx_seq_one_letter_code
_entity_poly.pdbx_strand_id
1 'polypeptide(L)'
;MTRTGSAEERRAEKIDTAIGWLEDALYVVIAAVLAVCAAALVVSLARGIPSLFTKGGQNPVLEALDAVLLVFIVVELLFAVRATVARRELVAEPFLIVGIIASIKEIVVLSVKAADAAGKGEVFDDEVTLIAVLGALTLLLALAAFLLRRKEREPDEGREDADAVEESSAAPNGQ
;
A
#
# COMPACT_ATOMS: atom_id res chain seq x y z
N MET A 1 17.91 -15.29 -46.18
CA MET A 1 16.81 -14.57 -45.50
C MET A 1 16.92 -14.88 -44.00
N THR A 2 17.91 -14.31 -43.28
CA THR A 2 18.21 -14.66 -41.85
C THR A 2 19.09 -13.63 -41.09
N ARG A 3 19.24 -12.36 -41.53
CA ARG A 3 20.17 -11.40 -40.89
C ARG A 3 19.51 -10.28 -40.05
N THR A 4 18.18 -10.22 -39.99
CA THR A 4 17.46 -9.11 -39.34
C THR A 4 17.08 -9.36 -37.87
N GLY A 5 16.91 -10.63 -37.44
CA GLY A 5 16.52 -10.94 -36.06
C GLY A 5 17.56 -10.53 -35.00
N SER A 6 18.85 -10.67 -35.30
CA SER A 6 19.92 -10.45 -34.32
C SER A 6 20.22 -9.00 -33.96
N ALA A 7 19.67 -8.03 -34.70
CA ALA A 7 19.79 -6.60 -34.41
C ALA A 7 18.59 -6.04 -33.62
N GLU A 8 17.40 -6.61 -33.86
CA GLU A 8 16.19 -6.28 -33.11
C GLU A 8 16.24 -6.92 -31.70
N GLU A 9 16.67 -8.18 -31.59
CA GLU A 9 16.88 -8.87 -30.30
C GLU A 9 17.92 -8.13 -29.43
N ARG A 10 19.03 -7.68 -30.03
CA ARG A 10 20.08 -6.91 -29.31
C ARG A 10 19.66 -5.50 -28.91
N ARG A 11 18.66 -4.92 -29.59
CA ARG A 11 18.08 -3.61 -29.23
C ARG A 11 17.08 -3.76 -28.09
N ALA A 12 16.23 -4.79 -28.14
CA ALA A 12 15.31 -5.12 -27.05
C ALA A 12 16.07 -5.34 -25.74
N GLU A 13 17.10 -6.18 -25.75
CA GLU A 13 17.93 -6.48 -24.56
C GLU A 13 18.57 -5.23 -23.95
N LYS A 14 19.06 -4.30 -24.78
CA LYS A 14 19.64 -3.03 -24.33
C LYS A 14 18.59 -2.07 -23.76
N ILE A 15 17.40 -2.05 -24.35
CA ILE A 15 16.30 -1.21 -23.88
C ILE A 15 15.82 -1.73 -22.52
N ASP A 16 15.63 -3.04 -22.37
CA ASP A 16 15.21 -3.67 -21.11
C ASP A 16 16.24 -3.42 -20.00
N THR A 17 17.53 -3.52 -20.31
CA THR A 17 18.60 -3.24 -19.36
C THR A 17 18.62 -1.76 -18.94
N ALA A 18 18.43 -0.84 -19.89
CA ALA A 18 18.39 0.59 -19.60
C ALA A 18 17.16 1.00 -18.79
N ILE A 19 16.00 0.39 -19.07
CA ILE A 19 14.76 0.59 -18.32
C ILE A 19 14.93 0.10 -16.88
N GLY A 20 15.48 -1.10 -16.67
CA GLY A 20 15.71 -1.64 -15.33
C GLY A 20 16.64 -0.75 -14.48
N TRP A 21 17.72 -0.23 -15.07
CA TRP A 21 18.61 0.72 -14.40
C TRP A 21 17.92 2.03 -14.02
N LEU A 22 17.07 2.55 -14.90
CA LEU A 22 16.31 3.77 -14.65
C LEU A 22 15.27 3.56 -13.53
N GLU A 23 14.57 2.44 -13.53
CA GLU A 23 13.60 2.07 -12.51
C GLU A 23 14.26 1.97 -11.12
N ASP A 24 15.38 1.25 -11.02
CA ASP A 24 16.14 1.14 -9.77
C ASP A 24 16.61 2.53 -9.28
N ALA A 25 17.10 3.39 -10.19
CA ALA A 25 17.51 4.75 -9.84
C ALA A 25 16.33 5.60 -9.34
N LEU A 26 15.15 5.49 -9.96
CA LEU A 26 13.95 6.20 -9.55
C LEU A 26 13.49 5.76 -8.15
N TYR A 27 13.46 4.46 -7.86
CA TYR A 27 13.10 3.98 -6.52
C TYR A 27 14.07 4.46 -5.45
N VAL A 28 15.38 4.49 -5.73
CA VAL A 28 16.38 5.03 -4.81
C VAL A 28 16.12 6.51 -4.53
N VAL A 29 15.82 7.30 -5.56
CA VAL A 29 15.51 8.74 -5.41
C VAL A 29 14.24 8.94 -4.59
N ILE A 30 13.16 8.21 -4.90
CA ILE A 30 11.89 8.29 -4.16
C ILE A 30 12.10 7.92 -2.69
N ALA A 31 12.79 6.81 -2.41
CA ALA A 31 13.08 6.37 -1.05
C ALA A 31 13.92 7.41 -0.29
N ALA A 32 14.93 8.00 -0.93
CA ALA A 32 15.76 9.05 -0.33
C ALA A 32 14.95 10.31 0.02
N VAL A 33 14.10 10.78 -0.90
CA VAL A 33 13.23 11.94 -0.66
C VAL A 33 12.28 11.67 0.51
N LEU A 34 11.60 10.51 0.52
CA LEU A 34 10.70 10.13 1.60
C LEU A 34 11.43 10.03 2.95
N ALA A 35 12.64 9.47 2.97
CA ALA A 35 13.44 9.38 4.19
C ALA A 35 13.83 10.77 4.73
N VAL A 36 14.23 11.70 3.85
CA VAL A 36 14.54 13.09 4.25
C VAL A 36 13.30 13.80 4.76
N CYS A 37 12.16 13.66 4.09
CA CYS A 37 10.89 14.22 4.55
C CYS A 37 10.47 13.66 5.92
N ALA A 38 10.54 12.35 6.11
CA ALA A 38 10.21 11.72 7.38
C ALA A 38 11.12 12.25 8.51
N ALA A 39 12.43 12.32 8.26
CA ALA A 39 13.38 12.86 9.24
C ALA A 39 13.08 14.33 9.58
N ALA A 40 12.80 15.17 8.58
CA ALA A 40 12.47 16.57 8.79
C ALA A 40 11.18 16.74 9.61
N LEU A 41 10.15 15.95 9.31
CA LEU A 41 8.88 15.97 10.04
C LEU A 41 9.05 15.50 11.49
N VAL A 42 9.83 14.45 11.73
CA VAL A 42 10.15 13.96 13.08
C VAL A 42 10.90 15.04 13.88
N VAL A 43 11.87 15.71 13.27
CA VAL A 43 12.58 16.83 13.93
C VAL A 43 11.64 17.99 14.23
N SER A 44 10.74 18.33 13.30
CA SER A 44 9.72 19.36 13.50
C SER A 44 8.81 19.02 14.69
N LEU A 45 8.29 17.79 14.71
CA LEU A 45 7.46 17.28 15.80
C LEU A 45 8.20 17.32 17.14
N ALA A 46 9.44 16.85 17.18
CA ALA A 46 10.26 16.83 18.40
C ALA A 46 10.49 18.24 18.97
N ARG A 47 10.66 19.25 18.11
CA ARG A 47 10.76 20.66 18.53
C ARG A 47 9.45 21.22 19.05
N GLY A 48 8.31 20.68 18.60
CA GLY A 48 6.98 21.08 19.07
C GLY A 48 6.62 20.53 20.46
N ILE A 49 7.21 19.41 20.89
CA ILE A 49 6.87 18.73 22.15
C ILE A 49 6.86 19.65 23.40
N PRO A 50 7.88 20.51 23.64
CA PRO A 50 7.88 21.38 24.83
C PRO A 50 6.70 22.35 24.89
N SER A 51 6.13 22.71 23.73
CA SER A 51 4.97 23.61 23.66
C SER A 51 3.68 22.98 24.18
N LEU A 52 3.59 21.64 24.13
CA LEU A 52 2.44 20.86 24.62
C LEU A 52 2.32 20.95 26.15
N PHE A 53 3.45 20.93 26.85
CA PHE A 53 3.48 20.98 28.31
C PHE A 53 3.39 22.40 28.87
N THR A 54 3.68 23.42 28.06
CA THR A 54 3.75 24.81 28.51
C THR A 54 2.50 25.63 28.18
N LYS A 55 1.84 25.36 27.05
CA LYS A 55 0.66 26.14 26.62
C LYS A 55 -0.67 25.60 27.16
N GLY A 56 -0.76 24.30 27.46
CA GLY A 56 -2.00 23.65 27.90
C GLY A 56 -3.14 23.72 26.87
N GLY A 57 -4.18 22.92 27.05
CA GLY A 57 -5.36 22.90 26.17
C GLY A 57 -5.28 21.87 25.03
N GLN A 58 -6.40 21.73 24.29
CA GLN A 58 -6.58 20.69 23.26
C GLN A 58 -5.89 21.03 21.93
N ASN A 59 -5.86 22.31 21.54
CA ASN A 59 -5.35 22.74 20.24
C ASN A 59 -3.88 22.32 19.96
N PRO A 60 -2.92 22.48 20.90
CA PRO A 60 -1.54 22.00 20.70
C PRO A 60 -1.45 20.48 20.52
N VAL A 61 -2.34 19.73 21.18
CA VAL A 61 -2.40 18.27 21.08
C VAL A 61 -2.91 17.84 19.70
N LEU A 62 -3.90 18.55 19.15
CA LEU A 62 -4.41 18.32 17.79
C LEU A 62 -3.35 18.63 16.74
N GLU A 63 -2.61 19.73 16.87
CA GLU A 63 -1.50 20.07 15.99
C GLU A 63 -0.38 19.01 16.06
N ALA A 64 -0.06 18.50 17.25
CA ALA A 64 0.90 17.42 17.41
C ALA A 64 0.41 16.11 16.78
N LEU A 65 -0.87 15.79 16.94
CA LEU A 65 -1.50 14.64 16.31
C LEU A 65 -1.36 14.75 14.78
N ASP A 66 -1.77 15.88 14.19
CA ASP A 66 -1.66 16.16 12.75
C ASP A 66 -0.24 15.96 12.23
N ALA A 67 0.76 16.48 12.94
CA ALA A 67 2.17 16.28 12.60
C ALA A 67 2.63 14.81 12.73
N VAL A 68 2.24 14.09 13.80
CA VAL A 68 2.50 12.65 13.96
C VAL A 68 1.91 11.86 12.79
N LEU A 69 0.73 12.24 12.34
CA LEU A 69 0.04 11.57 11.25
C LEU A 69 0.74 11.84 9.93
N LEU A 70 1.14 13.08 9.67
CA LEU A 70 1.94 13.39 8.50
C LEU A 70 3.26 12.57 8.47
N VAL A 71 3.94 12.42 9.62
CA VAL A 71 5.11 11.51 9.74
C VAL A 71 4.73 10.10 9.34
N PHE A 72 3.63 9.57 9.87
CA PHE A 72 3.20 8.20 9.57
C PHE A 72 2.86 8.03 8.09
N ILE A 73 2.28 9.02 7.40
CA ILE A 73 2.02 8.95 5.95
C ILE A 73 3.34 8.72 5.21
N VAL A 74 4.35 9.54 5.52
CA VAL A 74 5.64 9.45 4.83
C VAL A 74 6.35 8.13 5.10
N VAL A 75 6.29 7.64 6.35
CA VAL A 75 6.86 6.35 6.73
C VAL A 75 6.15 5.18 6.03
N GLU A 76 4.82 5.22 5.92
CA GLU A 76 4.06 4.20 5.19
C GLU A 76 4.35 4.20 3.69
N LEU A 77 4.47 5.37 3.07
CA LEU A 77 4.89 5.47 1.68
C LEU A 77 6.29 4.88 1.48
N LEU A 78 7.22 5.13 2.40
CA LEU A 78 8.56 4.54 2.36
C LEU A 78 8.50 3.01 2.50
N PHE A 79 7.62 2.48 3.35
CA PHE A 79 7.36 1.05 3.46
C PHE A 79 6.81 0.47 2.14
N ALA A 80 5.84 1.14 1.50
CA ALA A 80 5.28 0.72 0.22
C ALA A 80 6.34 0.70 -0.89
N VAL A 81 7.17 1.75 -0.99
CA VAL A 81 8.29 1.82 -1.95
C VAL A 81 9.26 0.67 -1.72
N ARG A 82 9.64 0.39 -0.46
CA ARG A 82 10.50 -0.74 -0.13
C ARG A 82 9.87 -2.08 -0.53
N ALA A 83 8.57 -2.25 -0.32
CA ALA A 83 7.86 -3.47 -0.71
C ALA A 83 7.85 -3.68 -2.23
N THR A 84 7.65 -2.62 -3.01
CA THR A 84 7.72 -2.66 -4.48
C THR A 84 9.13 -3.02 -4.95
N VAL A 85 10.17 -2.40 -4.39
CA VAL A 85 11.57 -2.73 -4.71
C VAL A 85 11.90 -4.19 -4.40
N ALA A 86 11.40 -4.73 -3.28
CA ALA A 86 11.70 -6.10 -2.86
C ALA A 86 11.08 -7.17 -3.76
N ARG A 87 9.95 -6.89 -4.43
CA ARG A 87 9.22 -7.86 -5.25
C ARG A 87 9.29 -7.59 -6.75
N ARG A 88 9.76 -6.40 -7.18
CA ARG A 88 9.77 -5.92 -8.58
C ARG A 88 8.43 -6.05 -9.30
N GLU A 89 7.34 -6.14 -8.53
CA GLU A 89 5.98 -6.28 -9.02
C GLU A 89 5.05 -5.49 -8.10
N LEU A 90 4.10 -4.78 -8.71
CA LEU A 90 2.96 -4.20 -7.98
C LEU A 90 1.99 -5.33 -7.63
N VAL A 91 2.34 -6.13 -6.63
CA VAL A 91 1.41 -7.08 -6.05
C VAL A 91 0.30 -6.25 -5.41
N ALA A 92 -0.91 -6.37 -5.97
CA ALA A 92 -2.04 -5.54 -5.57
C ALA A 92 -2.37 -5.70 -4.08
N GLU A 93 -2.13 -6.88 -3.49
CA GLU A 93 -2.43 -7.17 -2.10
C GLU A 93 -1.63 -6.30 -1.09
N PRO A 94 -0.29 -6.23 -1.11
CA PRO A 94 0.47 -5.28 -0.28
C PRO A 94 0.03 -3.82 -0.45
N PHE A 95 -0.26 -3.41 -1.69
CA PHE A 95 -0.68 -2.05 -1.97
C PHE A 95 -2.06 -1.73 -1.38
N LEU A 96 -3.02 -2.65 -1.53
CA LEU A 96 -4.35 -2.57 -0.94
C LEU A 96 -4.29 -2.52 0.59
N ILE A 97 -3.43 -3.32 1.22
CA ILE A 97 -3.25 -3.32 2.68
C ILE A 97 -2.73 -1.95 3.15
N VAL A 98 -1.74 -1.37 2.48
CA VAL A 98 -1.24 -0.03 2.81
C VAL A 98 -2.36 1.01 2.65
N GLY A 99 -3.17 0.94 1.59
CA GLY A 99 -4.32 1.84 1.40
C GLY A 99 -5.39 1.73 2.50
N ILE A 100 -5.65 0.51 3.00
CA ILE A 100 -6.56 0.27 4.13
C ILE A 100 -6.01 0.89 5.41
N ILE A 101 -4.72 0.65 5.73
CA ILE A 101 -4.10 1.20 6.95
C ILE A 101 -4.08 2.74 6.89
N ALA A 102 -3.74 3.32 5.74
CA ALA A 102 -3.76 4.77 5.53
C ALA A 102 -5.16 5.37 5.74
N SER A 103 -6.21 4.70 5.24
CA SER A 103 -7.60 5.15 5.42
C SER A 103 -8.04 5.05 6.87
N ILE A 104 -7.74 3.94 7.56
CA ILE A 104 -8.06 3.76 9.00
C ILE A 104 -7.38 4.84 9.84
N LYS A 105 -6.11 5.13 9.55
CA LYS A 105 -5.40 6.16 10.29
C LYS A 105 -6.10 7.51 10.15
N GLU A 106 -6.43 7.93 8.93
CA GLU A 106 -7.04 9.25 8.69
C GLU A 106 -8.40 9.38 9.41
N ILE A 107 -9.19 8.30 9.47
CA ILE A 107 -10.42 8.24 10.29
C ILE A 107 -10.16 8.57 11.76
N VAL A 108 -9.09 8.04 12.36
CA VAL A 108 -8.74 8.29 13.77
C VAL A 108 -8.43 9.77 14.00
N VAL A 109 -7.67 10.39 13.10
CA VAL A 109 -7.34 11.83 13.13
C VAL A 109 -8.59 12.67 13.15
N LEU A 110 -9.43 12.38 12.16
CA LEU A 110 -10.60 13.17 11.87
C LEU A 110 -11.62 13.02 12.99
N SER A 111 -11.71 11.85 13.61
CA SER A 111 -12.55 11.63 14.79
C SER A 111 -12.15 12.53 15.96
N VAL A 112 -10.85 12.77 16.16
CA VAL A 112 -10.37 13.67 17.20
C VAL A 112 -10.63 15.13 16.82
N LYS A 113 -10.43 15.53 15.56
CA LYS A 113 -10.77 16.88 15.06
C LYS A 113 -12.28 17.16 15.17
N ALA A 114 -13.12 16.20 14.79
CA ALA A 114 -14.57 16.26 14.93
C ALA A 114 -14.99 16.43 16.40
N ALA A 115 -14.36 15.71 17.33
CA ALA A 115 -14.65 15.85 18.76
C ALA A 115 -14.34 17.28 19.28
N ASP A 116 -13.29 17.94 18.78
CA ASP A 116 -12.98 19.34 19.10
C ASP A 116 -13.90 20.35 18.39
N ALA A 117 -14.46 19.95 17.25
CA ALA A 117 -15.48 20.71 16.53
C ALA A 117 -16.90 20.53 17.09
N ALA A 118 -17.10 19.70 18.13
CA ALA A 118 -18.41 19.47 18.72
C ALA A 118 -19.09 20.79 19.14
N GLY A 119 -20.29 21.03 18.61
CA GLY A 119 -21.05 22.27 18.82
C GLY A 119 -20.77 23.38 17.78
N LYS A 120 -19.80 23.21 16.88
CA LYS A 120 -19.52 24.09 15.73
C LYS A 120 -20.19 23.52 14.46
N GLY A 121 -21.53 23.49 14.46
CA GLY A 121 -22.43 22.82 13.50
C GLY A 121 -21.81 22.43 12.14
N GLU A 122 -21.54 23.40 11.28
CA GLU A 122 -21.04 23.12 9.91
C GLU A 122 -19.68 22.39 9.89
N VAL A 123 -18.74 22.76 10.75
CA VAL A 123 -17.40 22.13 10.81
C VAL A 123 -17.48 20.70 11.32
N PHE A 124 -18.38 20.45 12.28
CA PHE A 124 -18.62 19.11 12.79
C PHE A 124 -19.23 18.20 11.73
N ASP A 125 -20.24 18.70 11.01
CA ASP A 125 -20.93 17.93 9.96
C ASP A 125 -19.99 17.59 8.79
N ASP A 126 -19.09 18.51 8.42
CA ASP A 126 -18.06 18.28 7.39
C ASP A 126 -17.09 17.15 7.80
N GLU A 127 -16.55 17.20 9.02
CA GLU A 127 -15.62 16.17 9.51
C GLU A 127 -16.30 14.79 9.65
N VAL A 128 -17.55 14.76 10.13
CA VAL A 128 -18.34 13.51 10.21
C VAL A 128 -18.61 12.95 8.82
N THR A 129 -18.91 13.80 7.84
CA THR A 129 -19.11 13.39 6.45
C THR A 129 -17.84 12.80 5.86
N LEU A 130 -16.69 13.43 6.09
CA LEU A 130 -15.41 12.93 5.60
C LEU A 130 -15.02 11.59 6.27
N ILE A 131 -15.31 11.41 7.58
CA ILE A 131 -15.18 10.11 8.26
C ILE A 131 -16.05 9.05 7.59
N ALA A 132 -17.31 9.37 7.27
CA ALA A 132 -18.22 8.42 6.63
C ALA A 132 -17.72 8.02 5.23
N VAL A 133 -17.22 8.98 4.44
CA VAL A 133 -16.62 8.72 3.12
C VAL A 133 -15.39 7.83 3.23
N LEU A 134 -14.49 8.12 4.18
CA LEU A 134 -13.31 7.27 4.40
C LEU A 134 -13.68 5.88 4.89
N GLY A 135 -14.71 5.76 5.74
CA GLY A 135 -15.25 4.47 6.18
C GLY A 135 -15.74 3.65 4.99
N ALA A 136 -16.51 4.26 4.08
CA ALA A 136 -16.97 3.61 2.86
C ALA A 136 -15.80 3.20 1.93
N LEU A 137 -14.80 4.08 1.75
CA LEU A 137 -13.59 3.78 0.98
C LEU A 137 -12.83 2.60 1.58
N THR A 138 -12.66 2.58 2.90
CA THR A 138 -11.95 1.51 3.62
C THR A 138 -12.66 0.16 3.41
N LEU A 139 -13.99 0.12 3.49
CA LEU A 139 -14.78 -1.08 3.21
C LEU A 139 -14.63 -1.55 1.76
N LEU A 140 -14.60 -0.61 0.80
CA LEU A 140 -14.41 -0.92 -0.62
C LEU A 140 -13.00 -1.50 -0.88
N LEU A 141 -11.96 -0.93 -0.26
CA LEU A 141 -10.60 -1.47 -0.33
C LEU A 141 -10.49 -2.85 0.31
N ALA A 142 -11.12 -3.05 1.48
CA ALA A 142 -11.19 -4.35 2.14
C ALA A 142 -11.91 -5.40 1.28
N LEU A 143 -13.01 -5.00 0.61
CA LEU A 143 -13.72 -5.87 -0.33
C LEU A 143 -12.86 -6.21 -1.54
N ALA A 144 -12.15 -5.25 -2.13
CA ALA A 144 -11.23 -5.50 -3.24
C ALA A 144 -10.11 -6.47 -2.83
N ALA A 145 -9.51 -6.27 -1.65
CA ALA A 145 -8.51 -7.18 -1.10
C ALA A 145 -9.07 -8.60 -0.86
N PHE A 146 -10.29 -8.70 -0.34
CA PHE A 146 -10.98 -9.97 -0.16
C PHE A 146 -11.24 -10.69 -1.49
N LEU A 147 -11.69 -9.98 -2.52
CA LEU A 147 -11.94 -10.55 -3.85
C LEU A 147 -10.66 -11.05 -4.51
N LEU A 148 -9.54 -10.32 -4.37
CA LEU A 148 -8.23 -10.79 -4.85
C LEU A 148 -7.81 -12.09 -4.17
N ARG A 149 -7.90 -12.13 -2.84
CA ARG A 149 -7.57 -13.35 -2.06
C ARG A 149 -8.47 -14.53 -2.40
N ARG A 150 -9.73 -14.29 -2.76
CA ARG A 150 -10.65 -15.35 -3.18
C ARG A 150 -10.23 -15.93 -4.54
N LYS A 151 -9.82 -15.10 -5.49
CA LYS A 151 -9.38 -15.55 -6.83
C LYS A 151 -8.07 -16.34 -6.78
N GLU A 152 -7.14 -15.98 -5.90
CA GLU A 152 -5.89 -16.73 -5.70
C GLU A 152 -6.10 -18.07 -4.95
N ARG A 153 -7.27 -18.26 -4.35
CA ARG A 153 -7.67 -19.45 -3.60
C ARG A 153 -8.49 -20.46 -4.40
N GLU A 154 -8.59 -20.34 -5.73
CA GLU A 154 -9.02 -21.44 -6.60
C GLU A 154 -7.79 -22.32 -6.89
N PRO A 155 -7.57 -23.43 -6.17
CA PRO A 155 -6.39 -24.28 -6.31
C PRO A 155 -6.73 -25.41 -7.29
N ASP A 156 -5.92 -25.58 -8.34
CA ASP A 156 -5.56 -26.87 -8.95
C ASP A 156 -6.61 -28.01 -8.96
N GLU A 157 -7.84 -27.75 -9.41
CA GLU A 157 -8.79 -28.83 -9.74
C GLU A 157 -8.55 -29.26 -11.20
N GLY A 158 -7.75 -30.32 -11.36
CA GLY A 158 -7.65 -31.02 -12.65
C GLY A 158 -6.52 -32.03 -12.79
N ARG A 159 -5.61 -32.19 -11.80
CA ARG A 159 -4.56 -33.21 -11.86
C ARG A 159 -4.85 -34.51 -11.11
N GLU A 160 -5.92 -34.56 -10.31
CA GLU A 160 -6.39 -35.82 -9.70
C GLU A 160 -7.11 -36.73 -10.73
N ASP A 161 -7.52 -36.19 -11.88
CA ASP A 161 -8.15 -36.97 -12.96
C ASP A 161 -7.13 -37.75 -13.82
N ALA A 162 -5.83 -37.41 -13.74
CA ALA A 162 -4.79 -38.10 -14.49
C ALA A 162 -4.38 -39.43 -13.83
N ASP A 163 -4.31 -39.45 -12.49
CA ASP A 163 -3.92 -40.64 -11.73
C ASP A 163 -5.06 -41.67 -11.66
N ALA A 164 -6.33 -41.22 -11.66
CA ALA A 164 -7.50 -42.09 -11.71
C ALA A 164 -7.65 -42.84 -13.06
N VAL A 165 -7.12 -42.28 -14.15
CA VAL A 165 -7.14 -42.90 -15.49
C VAL A 165 -5.95 -43.87 -15.67
N GLU A 166 -4.78 -43.57 -15.10
CA GLU A 166 -3.65 -44.51 -15.13
C GLU A 166 -3.92 -45.77 -14.28
N GLU A 167 -4.52 -45.64 -13.09
CA GLU A 167 -4.80 -46.79 -12.22
C GLU A 167 -5.91 -47.70 -12.78
N SER A 168 -6.91 -47.14 -13.48
CA SER A 168 -7.94 -47.93 -14.18
C SER A 168 -7.45 -48.60 -15.46
N SER A 169 -6.41 -48.07 -16.11
CA SER A 169 -5.85 -48.66 -17.34
C SER A 169 -4.78 -49.72 -17.06
N ALA A 170 -4.25 -49.79 -15.84
CA ALA A 170 -3.17 -50.71 -15.46
C ALA A 170 -3.66 -52.08 -14.95
N ALA A 171 -4.97 -52.30 -14.78
CA ALA A 171 -5.52 -53.60 -14.39
C ALA A 171 -5.77 -54.50 -15.61
N PRO A 172 -5.00 -55.59 -15.82
CA PRO A 172 -5.32 -56.56 -16.86
C PRO A 172 -6.52 -57.37 -16.39
N ASN A 173 -7.63 -57.25 -17.12
CA ASN A 173 -8.79 -58.10 -16.99
C ASN A 173 -8.34 -59.56 -17.23
N GLY A 174 -8.43 -60.39 -16.20
CA GLY A 174 -8.11 -61.80 -16.30
C GLY A 174 -9.12 -62.53 -17.19
N GLN A 175 -8.61 -63.16 -18.25
CA GLN A 175 -9.11 -64.40 -18.84
C GLN A 175 -7.98 -65.05 -19.63
#